data_AF-A0A8D3C3X4-F1
#
_entry.id   AF-A0A8D3C3X4-F1
#
_cell.length_a   1.000
_cell.length_b   1.000
_cell.length_c   1.000
_cell.angle_alpha   90.00
_cell.angle_beta   90.00
_cell.angle_gamma   90.00
#
_symmetry.space_group_name_H-M   'P 1'
#
loop_
_entity.id
_entity.type
_entity.pdbx_description
1 polymer ?
#
loop_
_entity_poly.entity_id
_entity_poly.type
_entity_poly.pdbx_seq_one_letter_code
_entity_poly.pdbx_strand_id
1 'polypeptide(L)'
;MAEFWLISAPGEKTCQQTWDKLMVATSRTNNLSTNNKFNIPDLKVGTLDVLVGLSDELAKLDTFVESVVKKVAQYMADVLEDSRDKVQENLLANGVDLVTYITRFQWDMAKYPIKQSLKNISEIISKQGTQIDNDLKARASAYNNLKGNLQNLERKNAGSLLTRSLADIVKKEDFVLDSEYLITMLVVVSNSHADLSSCVVSSRLLFEDHDSGLFSVTLFRKAIDDFKHKARENKFTVRDFQYNEEEMKADKEEMTRLSTDKKKQFGPLVRWLKVNFSEAFIAWIHIKALRVFVESVLRYGLPVNFQAMLLQPNKKNMKKLREVLYDLYNYLDSSAAVIDAAMDIPGLNLSQQEYYPYVYYKIDCNLLDFKV
;
A
#
# COMPACT_ATOMS: atom_id res chain seq x y z
N MET A 1 -0.60 9.34 -17.42
CA MET A 1 0.80 8.95 -17.14
C MET A 1 1.41 10.07 -16.32
N ALA A 2 1.75 9.79 -15.06
CA ALA A 2 2.17 10.79 -14.09
C ALA A 2 3.68 10.70 -13.81
N GLU A 3 4.49 10.61 -14.88
CA GLU A 3 5.95 10.70 -14.77
C GLU A 3 6.39 12.15 -14.99
N PHE A 4 7.22 12.64 -14.08
CA PHE A 4 7.84 13.96 -14.16
C PHE A 4 9.36 13.86 -14.05
N TRP A 5 10.04 14.73 -14.78
CA TRP A 5 11.48 14.94 -14.72
C TRP A 5 11.72 16.27 -14.02
N LEU A 6 12.22 16.21 -12.80
CA LEU A 6 12.67 17.37 -12.05
C LEU A 6 14.13 17.62 -12.40
N ILE A 7 14.40 18.74 -13.06
CA ILE A 7 15.75 19.11 -13.47
C ILE A 7 16.15 20.45 -12.88
N SER A 8 17.44 20.73 -12.86
CA SER A 8 17.97 22.06 -12.56
C SER A 8 19.12 22.38 -13.50
N ALA A 9 19.26 23.67 -13.82
CA ALA A 9 20.32 24.22 -14.65
C ALA A 9 20.76 25.57 -14.06
N PRO A 10 22.03 25.98 -14.23
CA PRO A 10 22.51 27.24 -13.68
C PRO A 10 21.75 28.43 -14.28
N GLY A 11 21.51 29.44 -13.47
CA GLY A 11 21.01 30.72 -13.94
C GLY A 11 22.12 31.41 -14.72
N GLU A 12 22.00 31.56 -16.04
CA GLU A 12 23.07 32.17 -16.84
C GLU A 12 23.30 33.64 -16.45
N LYS A 13 22.53 34.58 -17.01
CA LYS A 13 22.48 35.96 -16.49
C LYS A 13 21.37 36.10 -15.44
N THR A 14 20.28 35.35 -15.61
CA THR A 14 19.15 35.26 -14.67
C THR A 14 18.50 33.88 -14.78
N CYS A 15 17.88 33.39 -13.71
CA CYS A 15 17.10 32.15 -13.73
C CYS A 15 15.95 32.20 -14.77
N GLN A 16 15.39 33.39 -15.02
CA GLN A 16 14.35 33.60 -16.03
C GLN A 16 14.85 33.30 -17.45
N GLN A 17 16.08 33.69 -17.79
CA GLN A 17 16.65 33.39 -19.10
C GLN A 17 16.87 31.88 -19.28
N THR A 18 17.36 31.18 -18.26
CA THR A 18 17.49 29.72 -18.28
C THR A 18 16.14 29.04 -18.50
N TRP A 19 15.08 29.53 -17.83
CA TRP A 19 13.71 29.08 -18.04
C TRP A 19 13.22 29.31 -19.47
N ASP A 20 13.39 30.52 -20.00
CA ASP A 20 12.90 30.86 -21.34
C ASP A 20 13.63 30.05 -22.43
N LYS A 21 14.94 29.83 -22.28
CA LYS A 21 15.71 28.96 -23.18
C LYS A 21 15.18 27.52 -23.19
N LEU A 22 14.94 26.94 -22.02
CA LEU A 22 14.36 25.60 -21.92
C LEU A 22 12.96 25.56 -22.54
N MET A 23 12.11 26.55 -22.27
CA MET A 23 10.76 26.64 -22.83
C MET A 23 10.77 26.72 -24.36
N VAL A 24 11.70 27.47 -24.94
CA VAL A 24 11.89 27.53 -26.40
C VAL A 24 12.30 26.17 -26.94
N ALA A 25 13.32 25.53 -26.36
CA ALA A 25 13.86 24.27 -26.86
C ALA A 25 12.87 23.09 -26.76
N THR A 26 12.14 23.01 -25.66
CA THR A 26 11.34 21.81 -25.31
C THR A 26 9.85 21.96 -25.62
N SER A 27 9.21 23.07 -25.24
CA SER A 27 7.76 23.24 -25.31
C SER A 27 7.33 24.00 -26.56
N ARG A 28 7.82 25.23 -26.75
CA ARG A 28 7.34 26.14 -27.82
C ARG A 28 7.71 25.67 -29.23
N THR A 29 8.92 25.14 -29.42
CA THR A 29 9.41 24.74 -30.74
C THR A 29 9.03 23.31 -31.10
N ASN A 30 9.00 22.41 -30.12
CA ASN A 30 8.96 20.97 -30.39
C ASN A 30 7.83 20.21 -29.65
N ASN A 31 7.07 20.87 -28.77
CA ASN A 31 6.01 20.26 -27.95
C ASN A 31 6.43 18.89 -27.35
N LEU A 32 7.61 18.84 -26.73
CA LEU A 32 8.21 17.62 -26.19
C LEU A 32 7.77 17.37 -24.75
N SER A 33 7.45 18.42 -24.00
CA SER A 33 7.04 18.36 -22.61
C SER A 33 6.17 19.56 -22.20
N THR A 34 5.37 19.35 -21.15
CA THR A 34 4.72 20.43 -20.40
C THR A 34 5.60 20.79 -19.21
N ASN A 35 5.95 22.06 -19.06
CA ASN A 35 6.96 22.47 -18.07
C ASN A 35 6.36 23.43 -17.05
N ASN A 36 6.79 23.30 -15.80
CA ASN A 36 6.47 24.22 -14.72
C ASN A 36 7.76 24.63 -13.99
N LYS A 37 7.81 25.85 -13.47
CA LYS A 37 8.88 26.23 -12.54
C LYS A 37 8.69 25.46 -11.23
N PHE A 38 9.78 24.97 -10.67
CA PHE A 38 9.77 24.31 -9.37
C PHE A 38 10.44 25.23 -8.35
N ASN A 39 9.63 25.91 -7.53
CA ASN A 39 10.11 26.98 -6.67
C ASN A 39 10.76 26.42 -5.41
N ILE A 40 12.09 26.48 -5.35
CA ILE A 40 12.89 26.15 -4.17
C ILE A 40 13.33 27.45 -3.52
N PRO A 41 13.07 27.68 -2.21
CA PRO A 41 13.47 28.90 -1.53
C PRO A 41 14.99 28.92 -1.27
N ASP A 42 15.49 30.07 -0.84
CA ASP A 42 16.86 30.18 -0.36
C ASP A 42 17.02 29.41 0.96
N LEU A 43 17.65 28.24 0.87
CA LEU A 43 17.96 27.40 2.02
C LEU A 43 19.38 27.68 2.51
N LYS A 44 19.62 27.44 3.80
CA LYS A 44 20.93 27.68 4.42
C LYS A 44 21.98 26.73 3.86
N VAL A 45 22.91 27.26 3.08
CA VAL A 45 24.07 26.52 2.56
C VAL A 45 25.06 26.22 3.70
N GLY A 46 25.51 24.98 3.79
CA GLY A 46 26.56 24.53 4.73
C GLY A 46 27.96 24.64 4.13
N THR A 47 28.94 23.94 4.73
CA THR A 47 30.24 23.75 4.09
C THR A 47 30.15 22.72 2.97
N LEU A 48 31.10 22.73 2.03
CA LEU A 48 31.14 21.75 0.93
C LEU A 48 31.15 20.31 1.45
N ASP A 49 31.97 20.02 2.45
CA ASP A 49 32.05 18.71 3.12
C ASP A 49 30.69 18.23 3.65
N VAL A 50 29.95 19.12 4.32
CA VAL A 50 28.59 18.81 4.81
C VAL A 50 27.63 18.54 3.65
N LEU A 51 27.72 19.27 2.53
CA LEU A 51 26.86 19.06 1.37
C LEU A 51 27.14 17.73 0.67
N VAL A 52 28.40 17.32 0.56
CA VAL A 52 28.79 16.02 -0.01
C VAL A 52 28.21 14.89 0.83
N GLY A 53 28.41 14.90 2.15
CA GLY A 53 27.83 13.89 3.04
C GLY A 53 26.29 13.88 3.00
N LEU A 54 25.67 15.06 2.95
CA LEU A 54 24.21 15.19 2.88
C LEU A 54 23.63 14.67 1.55
N SER A 55 24.37 14.75 0.44
CA SER A 55 23.92 14.23 -0.86
C SER A 55 23.59 12.73 -0.79
N ASP A 56 24.49 11.94 -0.19
CA ASP A 56 24.32 10.50 -0.01
C ASP A 56 23.19 10.17 0.98
N GLU A 57 23.10 10.92 2.07
CA GLU A 57 22.03 10.78 3.07
C GLU A 57 20.66 11.07 2.46
N LEU A 58 20.54 12.15 1.67
CA LEU A 58 19.29 12.51 0.99
C LEU A 58 18.91 11.48 -0.07
N ALA A 59 19.86 10.84 -0.76
CA ALA A 59 19.56 9.77 -1.71
C ALA A 59 18.94 8.53 -1.03
N LYS A 60 19.48 8.13 0.12
CA LYS A 60 18.92 7.05 0.94
C LYS A 60 17.54 7.44 1.49
N LEU A 61 17.42 8.67 1.99
CA LEU A 61 16.18 9.18 2.56
C LEU A 61 15.06 9.28 1.51
N ASP A 62 15.37 9.74 0.30
CA ASP A 62 14.45 9.79 -0.84
C ASP A 62 13.88 8.40 -1.16
N THR A 63 14.77 7.41 -1.31
CA THR A 63 14.38 6.02 -1.58
C THR A 63 13.53 5.44 -0.46
N PHE A 64 13.89 5.71 0.79
CA PHE A 64 13.13 5.28 1.96
C PHE A 64 11.73 5.91 1.98
N VAL A 65 11.62 7.24 1.86
CA VAL A 65 10.31 7.92 1.93
C VAL A 65 9.43 7.57 0.73
N GLU A 66 10.00 7.40 -0.47
CA GLU A 66 9.27 6.85 -1.61
C GLU A 66 8.67 5.47 -1.28
N SER A 67 9.44 4.60 -0.63
CA SER A 67 8.94 3.28 -0.21
C SER A 67 7.79 3.38 0.80
N VAL A 68 7.82 4.36 1.70
CA VAL A 68 6.75 4.60 2.68
C VAL A 68 5.49 5.08 1.96
N VAL A 69 5.61 6.03 1.04
CA VAL A 69 4.49 6.51 0.20
C VAL A 69 3.84 5.33 -0.54
N LYS A 70 4.64 4.49 -1.20
CA LYS A 70 4.13 3.30 -1.93
C LYS A 70 3.46 2.29 -1.01
N LYS A 71 4.03 1.99 0.16
CA LYS A 71 3.42 1.08 1.15
C LYS A 71 2.07 1.61 1.65
N VAL A 72 1.97 2.90 1.97
CA VAL A 72 0.71 3.50 2.43
C VAL A 72 -0.33 3.47 1.31
N ALA A 73 0.05 3.80 0.08
CA ALA A 73 -0.84 3.73 -1.09
C ALA A 73 -1.33 2.31 -1.35
N GLN A 74 -0.42 1.33 -1.35
CA GLN A 74 -0.76 -0.07 -1.56
C GLN A 74 -1.70 -0.57 -0.47
N TYR A 75 -1.43 -0.25 0.80
CA TYR A 75 -2.29 -0.68 1.89
C TYR A 75 -3.68 0.01 1.84
N MET A 76 -3.77 1.25 1.36
CA MET A 76 -5.07 1.87 1.05
C MET A 76 -5.85 1.05 0.01
N ALA A 77 -5.17 0.56 -1.04
CA ALA A 77 -5.79 -0.28 -2.06
C ALA A 77 -6.25 -1.64 -1.50
N ASP A 78 -5.48 -2.23 -0.59
CA ASP A 78 -5.81 -3.50 0.06
C ASP A 78 -7.01 -3.35 1.03
N VAL A 79 -7.09 -2.24 1.76
CA VAL A 79 -8.22 -1.94 2.65
C VAL A 79 -9.50 -1.63 1.86
N LEU A 80 -9.38 -1.03 0.68
CA LEU A 80 -10.49 -0.70 -0.23
C LEU A 80 -10.68 -1.77 -1.33
N GLU A 81 -10.41 -3.05 -1.03
CA GLU A 81 -10.50 -4.14 -2.01
C GLU A 81 -11.86 -4.22 -2.72
N ASP A 82 -12.96 -3.93 -2.01
CA ASP A 82 -14.34 -3.91 -2.54
C ASP A 82 -14.70 -2.61 -3.28
N SER A 83 -13.79 -1.63 -3.33
CA SER A 83 -14.01 -0.30 -3.93
C SER A 83 -12.70 0.28 -4.48
N ARG A 84 -11.98 -0.51 -5.29
CA ARG A 84 -10.66 -0.14 -5.85
C ARG A 84 -10.71 1.12 -6.72
N ASP A 85 -11.84 1.37 -7.37
CA ASP A 85 -12.12 2.59 -8.14
C ASP A 85 -11.96 3.86 -7.30
N LYS A 86 -12.28 3.79 -6.01
CA LYS A 86 -12.20 4.94 -5.09
C LYS A 86 -10.80 5.17 -4.55
N VAL A 87 -9.84 4.29 -4.77
CA VAL A 87 -8.49 4.42 -4.18
C VAL A 87 -7.83 5.74 -4.59
N GLN A 88 -7.92 6.11 -5.86
CA GLN A 88 -7.33 7.34 -6.38
C GLN A 88 -7.93 8.60 -5.72
N GLU A 89 -9.22 8.60 -5.40
CA GLU A 89 -9.90 9.69 -4.70
C GLU A 89 -9.40 9.90 -3.26
N ASN A 90 -8.76 8.87 -2.69
CA ASN A 90 -8.21 8.89 -1.33
C ASN A 90 -6.70 9.19 -1.30
N LEU A 91 -6.02 9.13 -2.44
CA LEU A 91 -4.59 9.40 -2.58
C LEU A 91 -4.35 10.86 -3.01
N LEU A 92 -4.65 11.77 -2.10
CA LEU A 92 -4.50 13.22 -2.31
C LEU A 92 -3.34 13.77 -1.47
N ALA A 93 -2.69 14.82 -1.97
CA ALA A 93 -1.69 15.58 -1.24
C ALA A 93 -2.25 16.97 -0.91
N ASN A 94 -2.41 17.27 0.38
CA ASN A 94 -3.03 18.50 0.87
C ASN A 94 -4.42 18.79 0.26
N GLY A 95 -5.22 17.73 0.05
CA GLY A 95 -6.57 17.83 -0.51
C GLY A 95 -6.64 18.02 -2.04
N VAL A 96 -5.51 18.06 -2.74
CA VAL A 96 -5.46 18.10 -4.22
C VAL A 96 -4.82 16.82 -4.77
N ASP A 97 -5.06 16.53 -6.06
CA ASP A 97 -4.43 15.40 -6.72
C ASP A 97 -2.90 15.59 -6.83
N LEU A 98 -2.17 14.48 -6.96
CA LEU A 98 -0.70 14.47 -6.93
C LEU A 98 -0.08 15.30 -8.05
N VAL A 99 -0.68 15.29 -9.24
CA VAL A 99 -0.19 16.02 -10.41
C VAL A 99 -0.34 17.51 -10.18
N THR A 100 -1.52 17.95 -9.70
CA THR A 100 -1.76 19.35 -9.33
C THR A 100 -0.83 19.80 -8.22
N TYR A 101 -0.58 18.96 -7.20
CA TYR A 101 0.33 19.28 -6.11
C TYR A 101 1.76 19.55 -6.61
N ILE A 102 2.34 18.63 -7.39
CA ILE A 102 3.73 18.77 -7.84
C ILE A 102 3.88 19.94 -8.83
N THR A 103 2.93 20.10 -9.76
CA THR A 103 2.99 21.19 -10.76
C THR A 103 2.85 22.58 -10.15
N ARG A 104 2.24 22.68 -8.95
CA ARG A 104 2.08 23.92 -8.19
C ARG A 104 2.85 23.89 -6.86
N PHE A 105 3.93 23.12 -6.81
CA PHE A 105 4.71 22.93 -5.59
C PHE A 105 5.12 24.28 -4.99
N GLN A 106 4.92 24.38 -3.68
CA GLN A 106 5.44 25.44 -2.84
C GLN A 106 6.06 24.81 -1.60
N TRP A 107 7.18 25.38 -1.18
CA TRP A 107 7.87 24.94 0.03
C TRP A 107 7.03 25.19 1.28
N ASP A 108 6.81 24.15 2.07
CA ASP A 108 6.09 24.21 3.34
C ASP A 108 7.01 24.78 4.44
N MET A 109 7.02 26.11 4.56
CA MET A 109 7.85 26.81 5.55
C MET A 109 7.42 26.55 7.00
N ALA A 110 6.18 26.10 7.23
CA ALA A 110 5.69 25.80 8.56
C ALA A 110 6.26 24.46 9.06
N LYS A 111 6.34 23.45 8.20
CA LYS A 111 6.92 22.15 8.52
C LYS A 111 8.42 22.10 8.37
N TYR A 112 8.97 22.80 7.38
CA TYR A 112 10.38 22.77 7.03
C TYR A 112 10.96 24.20 7.01
N PRO A 113 11.28 24.81 8.17
CA PRO A 113 11.65 26.22 8.22
C PRO A 113 12.99 26.49 7.51
N ILE A 114 13.00 27.42 6.56
CA ILE A 114 14.18 27.77 5.73
C ILE A 114 15.39 28.28 6.53
N LYS A 115 15.17 28.71 7.78
CA LYS A 115 16.22 29.18 8.69
C LYS A 115 17.03 28.04 9.34
N GLN A 116 16.51 26.80 9.31
CA GLN A 116 17.21 25.65 9.84
C GLN A 116 18.28 25.14 8.85
N SER A 117 19.23 24.35 9.34
CA SER A 117 20.19 23.67 8.47
C SER A 117 19.49 22.61 7.62
N LEU A 118 20.04 22.33 6.44
CA LEU A 118 19.53 21.26 5.57
C LEU A 118 19.49 19.91 6.30
N LYS A 119 20.51 19.63 7.13
CA LYS A 119 20.57 18.42 7.96
C LYS A 119 19.40 18.31 8.95
N ASN A 120 19.06 19.40 9.64
CA ASN A 120 17.93 19.38 10.57
C ASN A 120 16.61 19.14 9.81
N ILE A 121 16.45 19.75 8.64
CA ILE A 121 15.25 19.54 7.80
C ILE A 121 15.16 18.07 7.34
N SER A 122 16.27 17.47 6.90
CA SER A 122 16.30 16.05 6.52
C SER A 122 16.01 15.13 7.71
N GLU A 123 16.48 15.46 8.91
CA GLU A 123 16.18 14.71 10.14
C GLU A 123 14.68 14.78 10.52
N ILE A 124 14.06 15.97 10.38
CA ILE A 124 12.61 16.13 10.59
C ILE A 124 11.83 15.20 9.65
N ILE A 125 12.19 15.20 8.36
CA ILE A 125 11.54 14.34 7.36
C ILE A 125 11.80 12.85 7.65
N SER A 126 13.03 12.48 7.99
CA SER A 126 13.39 11.10 8.33
C SER A 126 12.58 10.58 9.53
N LYS A 127 12.45 11.38 10.59
CA LYS A 127 11.63 11.05 11.75
C LYS A 127 10.15 10.89 11.38
N GLN A 128 9.62 11.81 10.56
CA GLN A 128 8.24 11.73 10.07
C GLN A 128 8.01 10.45 9.26
N GLY A 129 8.86 10.14 8.28
CA GLY A 129 8.75 8.92 7.47
C GLY A 129 8.85 7.64 8.30
N THR A 130 9.76 7.60 9.27
CA THR A 130 9.93 6.47 10.20
C THR A 130 8.70 6.26 11.07
N GLN A 131 8.12 7.34 11.60
CA GLN A 131 6.90 7.27 12.39
C GLN A 131 5.73 6.72 11.57
N ILE A 132 5.55 7.22 10.34
CA ILE A 132 4.49 6.75 9.44
C ILE A 132 4.67 5.26 9.11
N ASP A 133 5.88 4.79 8.80
CA ASP A 133 6.14 3.37 8.47
C ASP A 133 5.85 2.45 9.67
N ASN A 134 6.25 2.84 10.88
CA ASN A 134 6.02 2.06 12.09
C ASN A 134 4.53 2.00 12.47
N ASP A 135 3.84 3.15 12.43
CA ASP A 135 2.41 3.23 12.73
C ASP A 135 1.59 2.46 11.68
N LEU A 136 1.97 2.52 10.41
CA LEU A 136 1.35 1.73 9.35
C LEU A 136 1.46 0.23 9.65
N LYS A 137 2.66 -0.27 9.99
CA LYS A 137 2.88 -1.69 10.32
C LYS A 137 2.02 -2.13 11.50
N ALA A 138 1.97 -1.32 12.58
CA ALA A 138 1.20 -1.64 13.77
C ALA A 138 -0.32 -1.70 13.47
N ARG A 139 -0.84 -0.68 12.77
CA ARG A 139 -2.27 -0.61 12.39
C ARG A 139 -2.65 -1.69 11.39
N ALA A 140 -1.78 -1.96 10.42
CA ALA A 140 -2.01 -2.97 9.41
C ALA A 140 -2.06 -4.38 10.03
N SER A 141 -1.12 -4.69 10.94
CA SER A 141 -1.13 -5.94 11.70
C SER A 141 -2.43 -6.10 12.49
N ALA A 142 -2.84 -5.08 13.25
CA ALA A 142 -4.06 -5.13 14.05
C ALA A 142 -5.32 -5.35 13.18
N TYR A 143 -5.46 -4.62 12.08
CA TYR A 143 -6.62 -4.74 11.19
C TYR A 143 -6.62 -6.08 10.43
N ASN A 144 -5.46 -6.53 9.95
CA ASN A 144 -5.34 -7.80 9.23
C ASN A 144 -5.60 -9.00 10.15
N ASN A 145 -5.21 -8.93 11.43
CA ASN A 145 -5.53 -9.97 12.41
C ASN A 145 -7.05 -10.06 12.63
N LEU A 146 -7.75 -8.92 12.77
CA LEU A 146 -9.22 -8.90 12.85
C LEU A 146 -9.87 -9.50 11.59
N LYS A 147 -9.40 -9.11 10.40
CA LYS A 147 -9.89 -9.63 9.12
C LYS A 147 -9.65 -11.14 9.00
N GLY A 148 -8.45 -11.61 9.35
CA GLY A 148 -8.09 -13.02 9.29
C GLY A 148 -8.89 -13.89 10.28
N ASN A 149 -9.08 -13.42 11.51
CA ASN A 149 -9.89 -14.12 12.51
C ASN A 149 -11.34 -14.23 12.06
N LEU A 150 -11.92 -13.15 11.54
CA LEU A 150 -13.28 -13.15 11.01
C LEU A 150 -13.40 -14.12 9.83
N GLN A 151 -12.48 -14.05 8.86
CA GLN A 151 -12.48 -14.94 7.70
C GLN A 151 -12.35 -16.42 8.09
N ASN A 152 -11.55 -16.73 9.12
CA ASN A 152 -11.41 -18.09 9.62
C ASN A 152 -12.72 -18.62 10.22
N LEU A 153 -13.46 -17.80 10.98
CA LEU A 153 -14.77 -18.19 11.49
C LEU A 153 -15.80 -18.30 10.35
N GLU A 154 -15.79 -17.39 9.38
CA GLU A 154 -16.69 -17.43 8.23
C GLU A 154 -16.46 -18.71 7.41
N ARG A 155 -15.21 -19.13 7.24
CA ARG A 155 -14.87 -20.40 6.57
C ARG A 155 -15.31 -21.62 7.35
N LYS A 156 -15.28 -21.60 8.69
CA LYS A 156 -15.84 -22.71 9.51
C LYS A 156 -17.34 -22.86 9.30
N ASN A 157 -18.05 -21.76 9.07
CA ASN A 157 -19.50 -21.76 8.86
C ASN A 157 -19.91 -21.91 7.39
N ALA A 158 -18.95 -21.91 6.47
CA ALA A 158 -19.17 -22.09 5.04
C ALA A 158 -18.77 -23.51 4.57
N GLY A 159 -19.39 -23.98 3.49
CA GLY A 159 -19.08 -25.29 2.88
C GLY A 159 -20.25 -26.26 2.89
N SER A 160 -20.01 -27.49 2.44
CA SER A 160 -21.00 -28.57 2.45
C SER A 160 -21.34 -29.03 3.87
N LEU A 161 -22.51 -29.64 4.07
CA LEU A 161 -22.92 -30.25 5.35
C LEU A 161 -21.90 -31.24 5.95
N LEU A 162 -21.03 -31.82 5.10
CA LEU A 162 -19.96 -32.74 5.52
C LEU A 162 -18.82 -32.06 6.29
N THR A 163 -18.62 -30.75 6.14
CA THR A 163 -17.41 -30.07 6.63
C THR A 163 -17.73 -28.80 7.43
N ARG A 164 -18.81 -28.08 7.09
CA ARG A 164 -19.21 -26.86 7.79
C ARG A 164 -19.62 -27.12 9.24
N SER A 165 -19.51 -26.09 10.07
CA SER A 165 -20.18 -26.05 11.37
C SER A 165 -21.68 -26.26 11.20
N LEU A 166 -22.26 -27.06 12.10
CA LEU A 166 -23.70 -27.33 12.14
C LEU A 166 -24.41 -26.46 13.19
N ALA A 167 -23.64 -25.65 13.93
CA ALA A 167 -24.14 -24.80 15.01
C ALA A 167 -25.19 -23.76 14.55
N ASP A 168 -25.16 -23.34 13.28
CA ASP A 168 -26.15 -22.43 12.72
C ASP A 168 -27.37 -23.12 12.09
N ILE A 169 -27.35 -24.46 12.03
CA ILE A 169 -28.38 -25.30 11.41
C ILE A 169 -29.26 -25.95 12.47
N VAL A 170 -28.65 -26.55 13.49
CA VAL A 170 -29.33 -27.39 14.47
C VAL A 170 -29.86 -26.58 15.65
N LYS A 171 -30.96 -27.04 16.25
CA LYS A 171 -31.59 -26.41 17.41
C LYS A 171 -31.65 -27.38 18.59
N LYS A 172 -31.92 -26.83 19.78
CA LYS A 172 -32.05 -27.61 21.02
C LYS A 172 -33.07 -28.74 20.89
N GLU A 173 -34.18 -28.48 20.21
CA GLU A 173 -35.28 -29.43 20.04
C GLU A 173 -34.91 -30.63 19.15
N ASP A 174 -33.80 -30.53 18.42
CA ASP A 174 -33.32 -31.59 17.54
C ASP A 174 -32.53 -32.67 18.30
N PHE A 175 -32.24 -32.46 19.60
CA PHE A 175 -31.44 -33.37 20.42
C PHE A 175 -32.19 -33.84 21.68
N VAL A 176 -32.05 -35.12 21.99
CA VAL A 176 -32.33 -35.65 23.32
C VAL A 176 -31.14 -35.36 24.24
N LEU A 177 -31.32 -34.39 25.13
CA LEU A 177 -30.32 -33.98 26.14
C LEU A 177 -30.52 -34.76 27.45
N ASP A 178 -29.47 -34.86 28.26
CA ASP A 178 -29.48 -35.41 29.63
C ASP A 178 -30.06 -36.84 29.78
N SER A 179 -30.02 -37.65 28.72
CA SER A 179 -30.43 -39.05 28.78
C SER A 179 -29.26 -39.99 29.05
N GLU A 180 -29.41 -40.86 30.06
CA GLU A 180 -28.45 -41.94 30.35
C GLU A 180 -28.42 -43.02 29.27
N TYR A 181 -29.51 -43.20 28.53
CA TYR A 181 -29.68 -44.33 27.61
C TYR A 181 -29.72 -43.93 26.14
N LEU A 182 -30.21 -42.72 25.83
CA LEU A 182 -30.38 -42.23 24.47
C LEU A 182 -29.34 -41.18 24.12
N ILE A 183 -29.00 -41.12 22.83
CA ILE A 183 -28.18 -40.08 22.23
C ILE A 183 -28.79 -39.71 20.88
N THR A 184 -28.63 -38.45 20.49
CA THR A 184 -28.97 -38.01 19.13
C THR A 184 -27.69 -37.78 18.34
N MET A 185 -27.60 -38.40 17.17
CA MET A 185 -26.49 -38.24 16.25
C MET A 185 -26.97 -37.57 14.97
N LEU A 186 -26.06 -36.82 14.34
CA LEU A 186 -26.31 -36.15 13.07
C LEU A 186 -25.73 -36.96 11.92
N VAL A 187 -26.52 -37.13 10.85
CA VAL A 187 -26.14 -37.96 9.71
C VAL A 187 -26.35 -37.17 8.43
N VAL A 188 -25.31 -37.10 7.61
CA VAL A 188 -25.37 -36.51 6.27
C VAL A 188 -25.59 -37.63 5.27
N VAL A 189 -26.66 -37.51 4.49
CA VAL A 189 -27.08 -38.46 3.46
C VAL A 189 -27.14 -37.74 2.13
N SER A 190 -26.51 -38.31 1.09
CA SER A 190 -26.59 -37.72 -0.24
C SER A 190 -27.97 -37.89 -0.85
N ASN A 191 -28.42 -36.91 -1.63
CA ASN A 191 -29.72 -36.91 -2.30
C ASN A 191 -29.89 -38.11 -3.25
N SER A 192 -28.79 -38.69 -3.75
CA SER A 192 -28.82 -39.91 -4.59
C SER A 192 -29.14 -41.20 -3.83
N HIS A 193 -29.12 -41.18 -2.49
CA HIS A 193 -29.27 -42.35 -1.62
C HIS A 193 -30.39 -42.16 -0.58
N ALA A 194 -31.43 -41.38 -0.93
CA ALA A 194 -32.48 -40.85 -0.06
C ALA A 194 -33.35 -41.87 0.72
N ASP A 195 -33.05 -43.17 0.65
CA ASP A 195 -33.79 -44.21 1.36
C ASP A 195 -33.17 -44.52 2.73
N LEU A 196 -33.39 -43.63 3.70
CA LEU A 196 -33.02 -43.84 5.12
C LEU A 196 -33.87 -44.92 5.81
N SER A 197 -34.91 -45.43 5.16
CA SER A 197 -35.88 -46.36 5.73
C SER A 197 -35.27 -47.69 6.18
N SER A 198 -34.08 -48.04 5.67
CA SER A 198 -33.37 -49.28 6.02
C SER A 198 -32.66 -49.26 7.38
N CYS A 199 -32.43 -48.09 7.99
CA CYS A 199 -31.52 -47.98 9.14
C CYS A 199 -32.10 -47.48 10.47
N VAL A 200 -33.25 -46.76 10.53
CA VAL A 200 -33.70 -46.16 11.81
C VAL A 200 -35.22 -45.97 11.94
N VAL A 201 -35.75 -46.25 13.13
CA VAL A 201 -37.16 -46.12 13.54
C VAL A 201 -37.58 -44.66 13.85
N SER A 202 -36.64 -43.73 14.05
CA SER A 202 -36.92 -42.31 14.33
C SER A 202 -35.82 -41.41 13.75
N SER A 203 -36.01 -40.92 12.53
CA SER A 203 -35.11 -39.97 11.87
C SER A 203 -35.89 -38.73 11.41
N ARG A 204 -35.28 -37.54 11.51
CA ARG A 204 -35.89 -36.26 11.12
C ARG A 204 -34.91 -35.46 10.27
N LEU A 205 -35.37 -34.97 9.11
CA LEU A 205 -34.61 -34.03 8.29
C LEU A 205 -34.53 -32.66 8.99
N LEU A 206 -33.32 -32.15 9.19
CA LEU A 206 -33.05 -30.84 9.79
C LEU A 206 -32.80 -29.77 8.73
N PHE A 207 -32.05 -30.12 7.69
CA PHE A 207 -31.63 -29.19 6.64
C PHE A 207 -31.24 -29.96 5.38
N GLU A 208 -31.45 -29.37 4.21
CA GLU A 208 -31.09 -29.95 2.92
C GLU A 208 -30.33 -28.90 2.10
N ASP A 209 -29.17 -29.28 1.58
CA ASP A 209 -28.43 -28.53 0.57
C ASP A 209 -28.61 -29.16 -0.82
N HIS A 210 -27.91 -28.65 -1.83
CA HIS A 210 -28.06 -29.13 -3.21
C HIS A 210 -27.68 -30.61 -3.39
N ASP A 211 -26.77 -31.14 -2.56
CA ASP A 211 -26.15 -32.45 -2.76
C ASP A 211 -26.51 -33.47 -1.66
N SER A 212 -26.92 -32.98 -0.48
CA SER A 212 -27.08 -33.77 0.75
C SER A 212 -28.18 -33.24 1.69
N GLY A 213 -28.80 -34.14 2.44
CA GLY A 213 -29.64 -33.85 3.61
C GLY A 213 -28.94 -34.14 4.93
N LEU A 214 -29.15 -33.29 5.93
CA LEU A 214 -28.74 -33.48 7.33
C LEU A 214 -29.92 -33.99 8.13
N PHE A 215 -29.77 -35.16 8.76
CA PHE A 215 -30.79 -35.82 9.56
C PHE A 215 -30.34 -35.94 11.01
N SER A 216 -31.27 -35.78 11.95
CA SER A 216 -31.10 -36.23 13.33
C SER A 216 -31.62 -37.65 13.50
N VAL A 217 -30.86 -38.45 14.24
CA VAL A 217 -31.15 -39.86 14.52
C VAL A 217 -30.99 -40.10 16.01
N THR A 218 -32.08 -40.49 16.68
CA THR A 218 -32.03 -40.85 18.10
C THR A 218 -31.90 -42.36 18.25
N LEU A 219 -30.90 -42.82 19.00
CA LEU A 219 -30.65 -44.24 19.26
C LEU A 219 -30.11 -44.47 20.68
N PHE A 220 -30.05 -45.74 21.08
CA PHE A 220 -29.43 -46.12 22.35
C PHE A 220 -27.92 -45.92 22.30
N ARG A 221 -27.32 -45.43 23.40
CA ARG A 221 -25.86 -45.22 23.51
C ARG A 221 -25.05 -46.48 23.21
N LYS A 222 -25.56 -47.66 23.59
CA LYS A 222 -24.88 -48.95 23.33
C LYS A 222 -24.84 -49.34 21.84
N ALA A 223 -25.67 -48.72 21.00
CA ALA A 223 -25.78 -49.03 19.58
C ALA A 223 -25.03 -48.03 18.68
N ILE A 224 -24.25 -47.11 19.25
CA ILE A 224 -23.53 -46.07 18.49
C ILE A 224 -22.57 -46.69 17.46
N ASP A 225 -21.77 -47.67 17.87
CA ASP A 225 -20.73 -48.25 17.01
C ASP A 225 -21.34 -49.07 15.88
N ASP A 226 -22.36 -49.88 16.19
CA ASP A 226 -23.15 -50.64 15.20
C ASP A 226 -23.82 -49.70 14.20
N PHE A 227 -24.38 -48.59 14.67
CA PHE A 227 -24.98 -47.58 13.81
C PHE A 227 -23.95 -46.90 12.92
N LYS A 228 -22.80 -46.49 13.45
CA LYS A 228 -21.69 -45.93 12.66
C LYS A 228 -21.17 -46.93 11.63
N HIS A 229 -21.22 -48.23 11.91
CA HIS A 229 -20.84 -49.28 10.95
C HIS A 229 -21.84 -49.37 9.79
N LYS A 230 -23.14 -49.54 10.11
CA LYS A 230 -24.21 -49.59 9.09
C LYS A 230 -24.33 -48.31 8.28
N ALA A 231 -24.14 -47.14 8.91
CA ALA A 231 -24.11 -45.85 8.22
C ALA A 231 -23.01 -45.84 7.16
N ARG A 232 -21.80 -46.32 7.50
CA ARG A 232 -20.69 -46.42 6.55
C ARG A 232 -20.96 -47.39 5.40
N GLU A 233 -21.58 -48.55 5.67
CA GLU A 233 -21.98 -49.51 4.63
C GLU A 233 -22.95 -48.89 3.61
N ASN A 234 -23.85 -48.02 4.07
CA ASN A 234 -24.81 -47.29 3.24
C ASN A 234 -24.26 -45.96 2.70
N LYS A 235 -22.96 -45.69 2.86
CA LYS A 235 -22.29 -44.44 2.44
C LYS A 235 -22.84 -43.17 3.10
N PHE A 236 -23.46 -43.31 4.27
CA PHE A 236 -23.88 -42.18 5.09
C PHE A 236 -22.71 -41.71 5.97
N THR A 237 -22.60 -40.40 6.16
CA THR A 237 -21.57 -39.81 7.02
C THR A 237 -22.18 -39.37 8.35
N VAL A 238 -21.82 -40.05 9.44
CA VAL A 238 -22.18 -39.61 10.79
C VAL A 238 -21.25 -38.46 11.20
N ARG A 239 -21.83 -37.29 11.49
CA ARG A 239 -21.08 -36.11 11.95
C ARG A 239 -20.84 -36.23 13.44
N ASP A 240 -19.59 -36.04 13.84
CA ASP A 240 -19.23 -35.90 15.25
C ASP A 240 -19.63 -34.50 15.71
N PHE A 241 -20.77 -34.42 16.40
CA PHE A 241 -21.34 -33.16 16.87
C PHE A 241 -22.02 -33.38 18.22
N GLN A 242 -21.60 -32.61 19.20
CA GLN A 242 -22.23 -32.57 20.51
C GLN A 242 -22.90 -31.20 20.67
N TYR A 243 -24.21 -31.22 20.92
CA TYR A 243 -24.95 -29.98 21.13
C TYR A 243 -24.49 -29.31 22.43
N ASN A 244 -23.94 -28.10 22.31
CA ASN A 244 -23.56 -27.25 23.43
C ASN A 244 -24.06 -25.83 23.18
N GLU A 245 -25.13 -25.46 23.87
CA GLU A 245 -25.80 -24.16 23.72
C GLU A 245 -24.88 -22.98 24.08
N GLU A 246 -24.00 -23.16 25.07
CA GLU A 246 -23.06 -22.13 25.52
C GLU A 246 -21.96 -21.87 24.48
N GLU A 247 -21.35 -22.93 23.92
CA GLU A 247 -20.32 -22.81 22.88
C GLU A 247 -20.90 -22.21 21.58
N MET A 248 -22.06 -22.70 21.15
CA MET A 248 -22.72 -22.18 19.94
C MET A 248 -23.08 -20.70 20.07
N LYS A 249 -23.53 -20.28 21.25
CA LYS A 249 -23.81 -18.87 21.54
C LYS A 249 -22.52 -18.04 21.56
N ALA A 250 -21.47 -18.55 22.21
CA ALA A 250 -20.16 -17.88 22.27
C ALA A 250 -19.56 -17.64 20.89
N ASP A 251 -19.59 -18.64 20.00
CA ASP A 251 -19.10 -18.54 18.62
C ASP A 251 -19.87 -17.47 17.81
N LYS A 252 -21.19 -17.42 17.97
CA LYS A 252 -22.05 -16.43 17.29
C LYS A 252 -21.82 -15.01 17.82
N GLU A 253 -21.66 -14.87 19.13
CA GLU A 253 -21.32 -13.60 19.78
C GLU A 253 -19.93 -13.12 19.33
N GLU A 254 -18.94 -14.02 19.26
CA GLU A 254 -17.60 -13.72 18.78
C GLU A 254 -17.60 -13.27 17.31
N MET A 255 -18.31 -13.98 16.43
CA MET A 255 -18.47 -13.59 15.03
C MET A 255 -19.05 -12.17 14.91
N THR A 256 -20.12 -11.89 15.67
CA THR A 256 -20.80 -10.59 15.67
C THR A 256 -19.88 -9.50 16.20
N ARG A 257 -19.13 -9.78 17.26
CA ARG A 257 -18.12 -8.89 17.85
C ARG A 257 -17.03 -8.56 16.83
N LEU A 258 -16.41 -9.56 16.21
CA LEU A 258 -15.34 -9.36 15.23
C LEU A 258 -15.81 -8.60 13.99
N SER A 259 -17.02 -8.88 13.49
CA SER A 259 -17.62 -8.14 12.38
C SER A 259 -17.85 -6.66 12.73
N THR A 260 -18.35 -6.39 13.94
CA THR A 260 -18.57 -5.04 14.45
C THR A 260 -17.25 -4.29 14.64
N ASP A 261 -16.24 -4.94 15.23
CA ASP A 261 -14.92 -4.36 15.45
C ASP A 261 -14.21 -4.05 14.14
N LYS A 262 -14.29 -4.95 13.13
CA LYS A 262 -13.78 -4.69 11.78
C LYS A 262 -14.42 -3.43 11.17
N LYS A 263 -15.75 -3.30 11.24
CA LYS A 263 -16.47 -2.12 10.73
C LYS A 263 -16.09 -0.85 11.48
N LYS A 264 -15.95 -0.94 12.81
CA LYS A 264 -15.57 0.20 13.67
C LYS A 264 -14.14 0.68 13.40
N GLN A 265 -13.21 -0.23 13.13
CA GLN A 265 -11.81 0.12 12.82
C GLN A 265 -11.60 0.63 11.39
N PHE A 266 -12.42 0.20 10.44
CA PHE A 266 -12.28 0.56 9.03
C PHE A 266 -12.28 2.08 8.78
N GLY A 267 -13.27 2.81 9.28
CA GLY A 267 -13.39 4.26 9.06
C GLY A 267 -12.18 5.06 9.59
N PRO A 268 -11.79 4.89 10.86
CA PRO A 268 -10.59 5.50 11.42
C PRO A 268 -9.30 5.10 10.68
N LEU A 269 -9.17 3.84 10.25
CA LEU A 269 -8.02 3.37 9.50
C LEU A 269 -7.90 4.09 8.15
N VAL A 270 -8.98 4.14 7.36
CA VAL A 270 -9.00 4.84 6.08
C VAL A 270 -8.67 6.32 6.24
N ARG A 271 -9.25 6.99 7.25
CA ARG A 271 -8.92 8.40 7.54
C ARG A 271 -7.44 8.57 7.89
N TRP A 272 -6.88 7.68 8.71
CA TRP A 272 -5.46 7.72 9.07
C TRP A 272 -4.58 7.51 7.84
N LEU A 273 -4.91 6.55 6.96
CA LEU A 273 -4.16 6.30 5.72
C LEU A 273 -4.18 7.53 4.80
N LYS A 274 -5.32 8.21 4.62
CA LYS A 274 -5.41 9.44 3.81
C LYS A 274 -4.46 10.52 4.30
N VAL A 275 -4.51 10.81 5.60
CA VAL A 275 -3.68 11.86 6.21
C VAL A 275 -2.20 11.51 6.07
N ASN A 276 -1.81 10.29 6.43
CA ASN A 276 -0.40 9.91 6.43
C ASN A 276 0.16 9.68 5.02
N PHE A 277 -0.70 9.32 4.07
CA PHE A 277 -0.34 9.33 2.66
C PHE A 277 0.02 10.74 2.19
N SER A 278 -0.87 11.72 2.45
CA SER A 278 -0.64 13.13 2.11
C SER A 278 0.66 13.63 2.75
N GLU A 279 0.85 13.37 4.04
CA GLU A 279 2.06 13.78 4.78
C GLU A 279 3.34 13.14 4.20
N ALA A 280 3.33 11.83 3.93
CA ALA A 280 4.48 11.14 3.34
C ALA A 280 4.80 11.65 1.93
N PHE A 281 3.77 11.90 1.11
CA PHE A 281 3.96 12.41 -0.25
C PHE A 281 4.51 13.83 -0.25
N ILE A 282 3.98 14.71 0.60
CA ILE A 282 4.50 16.07 0.79
C ILE A 282 5.97 16.01 1.20
N ALA A 283 6.31 15.18 2.19
CA ALA A 283 7.67 14.99 2.66
C ALA A 283 8.60 14.48 1.55
N TRP A 284 8.13 13.56 0.70
CA TRP A 284 8.87 13.04 -0.43
C TRP A 284 9.25 14.13 -1.45
N ILE A 285 8.29 14.99 -1.82
CA ILE A 285 8.55 16.10 -2.75
C ILE A 285 9.52 17.13 -2.15
N HIS A 286 9.46 17.35 -0.82
CA HIS A 286 10.44 18.19 -0.13
C HIS A 286 11.85 17.58 -0.13
N ILE A 287 11.99 16.26 -0.01
CA ILE A 287 13.29 15.61 -0.19
C ILE A 287 13.80 15.80 -1.63
N LYS A 288 12.95 15.62 -2.65
CA LYS A 288 13.34 15.89 -4.05
C LYS A 288 13.83 17.33 -4.22
N ALA A 289 13.15 18.29 -3.59
CA ALA A 289 13.58 19.70 -3.59
C ALA A 289 14.95 19.88 -2.89
N LEU A 290 15.17 19.25 -1.73
CA LEU A 290 16.47 19.28 -1.04
C LEU A 290 17.59 18.66 -1.89
N ARG A 291 17.32 17.53 -2.55
CA ARG A 291 18.28 16.86 -3.45
C ARG A 291 18.67 17.76 -4.61
N VAL A 292 17.69 18.37 -5.28
CA VAL A 292 17.95 19.33 -6.36
C VAL A 292 18.76 20.51 -5.86
N PHE A 293 18.42 21.06 -4.70
CA PHE A 293 19.15 22.18 -4.12
C PHE A 293 20.61 21.82 -3.84
N VAL A 294 20.85 20.75 -3.08
CA VAL A 294 22.20 20.31 -2.71
C VAL A 294 23.03 20.01 -3.96
N GLU A 295 22.49 19.25 -4.91
CA GLU A 295 23.22 18.88 -6.12
C GLU A 295 23.47 20.09 -7.04
N SER A 296 22.54 21.05 -7.11
CA SER A 296 22.75 22.28 -7.87
C SER A 296 23.87 23.12 -7.25
N VAL A 297 23.96 23.20 -5.92
CA VAL A 297 25.06 23.90 -5.24
C VAL A 297 26.39 23.17 -5.45
N LEU A 298 26.41 21.84 -5.38
CA LEU A 298 27.61 21.04 -5.60
C LEU A 298 28.12 21.15 -7.05
N ARG A 299 27.22 21.17 -8.05
CA ARG A 299 27.59 21.22 -9.47
C ARG A 299 27.85 22.65 -9.98
N TYR A 300 27.06 23.64 -9.53
CA TYR A 300 27.09 25.00 -10.08
C TYR A 300 27.80 26.01 -9.17
N GLY A 301 28.10 25.63 -7.93
CA GLY A 301 28.85 26.45 -6.99
C GLY A 301 28.02 27.58 -6.36
N LEU A 302 28.75 28.56 -5.82
CA LEU A 302 28.20 29.76 -5.18
C LEU A 302 28.50 31.01 -6.00
N PRO A 303 27.63 32.05 -5.96
CA PRO A 303 26.37 32.10 -5.21
C PRO A 303 25.30 31.14 -5.77
N VAL A 304 24.34 30.74 -4.92
CA VAL A 304 23.25 29.85 -5.33
C VAL A 304 22.44 30.52 -6.43
N ASN A 305 22.60 30.06 -7.67
CA ASN A 305 21.98 30.66 -8.84
C ASN A 305 21.63 29.56 -9.85
N PHE A 306 20.46 28.95 -9.66
CA PHE A 306 19.94 27.91 -10.53
C PHE A 306 18.43 28.06 -10.72
N GLN A 307 17.91 27.45 -11.78
CA GLN A 307 16.48 27.36 -12.06
C GLN A 307 16.05 25.89 -12.03
N ALA A 308 15.34 25.47 -10.99
CA ALA A 308 14.70 24.17 -10.95
C ALA A 308 13.40 24.17 -11.78
N MET A 309 13.18 23.11 -12.54
CA MET A 309 12.11 23.01 -13.53
C MET A 309 11.54 21.60 -13.50
N LEU A 310 10.21 21.49 -13.49
CA LEU A 310 9.49 20.25 -13.55
C LEU A 310 8.97 20.05 -14.99
N LEU A 311 9.48 19.04 -15.67
CA LEU A 311 9.06 18.67 -17.02
C LEU A 311 8.16 17.46 -16.94
N GLN A 312 7.03 17.49 -17.62
CA GLN A 312 6.17 16.33 -17.88
C GLN A 312 6.39 15.90 -19.33
N PRO A 313 7.19 14.85 -19.59
CA PRO A 313 7.51 14.42 -20.95
C PRO A 313 6.29 13.86 -21.68
N ASN A 314 6.21 14.13 -22.98
CA ASN A 314 5.26 13.44 -23.85
C ASN A 314 5.78 12.01 -24.13
N LYS A 315 4.94 10.99 -23.87
CA LYS A 315 5.32 9.55 -23.95
C LYS A 315 6.07 9.16 -25.23
N LYS A 316 5.67 9.72 -26.38
CA LYS A 316 6.27 9.40 -27.68
C LYS A 316 7.61 10.13 -27.94
N ASN A 317 7.89 11.20 -27.22
CA ASN A 317 8.97 12.14 -27.50
C ASN A 317 10.06 12.16 -26.42
N MET A 318 10.04 11.24 -25.46
CA MET A 318 11.03 11.18 -24.37
C MET A 318 12.47 11.13 -24.88
N LYS A 319 12.76 10.32 -25.90
CA LYS A 319 14.12 10.24 -26.49
C LYS A 319 14.56 11.58 -27.09
N LYS A 320 13.70 12.21 -27.91
CA LYS A 320 13.98 13.53 -28.49
C LYS A 320 14.11 14.62 -27.41
N LEU A 321 13.34 14.54 -26.32
CA LEU A 321 13.49 15.44 -25.18
C LEU A 321 14.86 15.29 -24.52
N ARG A 322 15.36 14.07 -24.35
CA ARG A 322 16.72 13.83 -23.84
C ARG A 322 17.79 14.43 -24.74
N GLU A 323 17.69 14.21 -26.06
CA GLU A 323 18.62 14.77 -27.04
C GLU A 323 18.65 16.30 -26.96
N VAL A 324 17.47 16.95 -26.96
CA VAL A 324 17.37 18.42 -26.85
C VAL A 324 17.91 18.95 -25.53
N LEU A 325 17.67 18.26 -24.40
CA LEU A 325 18.21 18.67 -23.11
C LEU A 325 19.73 18.47 -23.03
N TYR A 326 20.25 17.40 -23.65
CA TYR A 326 21.69 17.18 -23.75
C TYR A 326 22.36 18.28 -24.57
N ASP A 327 21.85 18.58 -25.76
CA ASP A 327 22.38 19.66 -26.62
C ASP A 327 22.35 21.03 -25.92
N LEU A 328 21.31 21.28 -25.12
CA LEU A 328 21.17 22.53 -24.39
C LEU A 328 22.18 22.68 -23.24
N TYR A 329 22.60 21.58 -22.62
CA TYR A 329 23.34 21.61 -21.35
C TYR A 329 24.67 20.84 -21.33
N ASN A 330 25.09 20.22 -22.44
CA ASN A 330 26.34 19.45 -22.53
C ASN A 330 27.60 20.25 -22.14
N TYR A 331 27.58 21.58 -22.29
CA TYR A 331 28.67 22.47 -21.87
C TYR A 331 28.95 22.41 -20.36
N LEU A 332 27.99 21.93 -19.55
CA LEU A 332 28.15 21.73 -18.11
C LEU A 332 29.05 20.54 -17.79
N ASP A 333 29.21 19.56 -18.69
CA ASP A 333 30.12 18.41 -18.50
C ASP A 333 31.58 18.87 -18.39
N SER A 334 31.97 19.90 -19.15
CA SER A 334 33.31 20.50 -19.08
C SER A 334 33.59 21.17 -17.73
N SER A 335 32.53 21.52 -16.99
CA SER A 335 32.60 22.10 -15.64
C SER A 335 32.65 21.01 -14.56
N ALA A 336 31.98 19.87 -14.79
CA ALA A 336 32.01 18.71 -13.91
C ALA A 336 33.39 18.01 -13.90
N ALA A 337 34.10 17.99 -15.04
CA ALA A 337 35.44 17.40 -15.14
C ALA A 337 36.50 18.11 -14.25
N VAL A 338 36.28 19.38 -13.91
CA VAL A 338 37.19 20.14 -13.02
C VAL A 338 37.03 19.71 -11.56
N ILE A 339 35.84 19.25 -11.16
CA ILE A 339 35.57 18.72 -9.81
C ILE A 339 36.01 17.25 -9.72
N ASP A 340 35.79 16.47 -10.78
CA ASP A 340 36.20 15.06 -10.87
C ASP A 340 37.74 14.90 -10.78
N ALA A 341 38.49 15.81 -11.41
CA ALA A 341 39.96 15.83 -11.31
C ALA A 341 40.51 16.26 -9.93
N ALA A 342 39.68 16.87 -9.07
CA ALA A 342 40.08 17.31 -7.74
C ALA A 342 39.68 16.33 -6.62
N MET A 343 38.82 15.34 -6.91
CA MET A 343 38.29 14.38 -5.94
C MET A 343 38.32 12.95 -6.47
N ASP A 344 39.50 12.47 -6.84
CA ASP A 344 39.73 11.05 -7.09
C ASP A 344 39.77 10.30 -5.74
N ILE A 345 38.60 10.08 -5.14
CA ILE A 345 38.41 9.35 -3.88
C ILE A 345 38.07 7.89 -4.22
N PRO A 346 38.95 6.91 -3.91
CA PRO A 346 38.68 5.51 -4.17
C PRO A 346 37.44 5.03 -3.39
N GLY A 347 36.40 4.58 -4.11
CA GLY A 347 35.18 4.00 -3.52
C GLY A 347 33.85 4.60 -3.98
N LEU A 348 33.86 5.72 -4.72
CA LEU A 348 32.65 6.34 -5.25
C LEU A 348 32.23 5.67 -6.57
N ASN A 349 31.33 4.69 -6.49
CA ASN A 349 30.86 3.93 -7.65
C ASN A 349 29.79 4.74 -8.42
N LEU A 350 30.21 5.73 -9.23
CA LEU A 350 29.32 6.56 -10.07
C LEU A 350 28.67 5.80 -11.25
N SER A 351 29.04 4.53 -11.46
CA SER A 351 28.77 3.76 -12.68
C SER A 351 27.36 3.16 -12.82
N GLN A 352 26.45 3.39 -11.87
CA GLN A 352 25.10 2.78 -11.88
C GLN A 352 23.93 3.77 -11.97
N GLN A 353 24.16 5.09 -12.00
CA GLN A 353 23.09 6.09 -12.15
C GLN A 353 23.11 6.69 -13.56
N GLU A 354 21.92 6.99 -14.10
CA GLU A 354 21.80 7.74 -15.36
C GLU A 354 22.43 9.13 -15.16
N TYR A 355 23.61 9.33 -15.75
CA TYR A 355 24.31 10.59 -15.73
C TYR A 355 23.76 11.54 -16.79
N TYR A 356 23.52 12.79 -16.40
CA TYR A 356 23.16 13.89 -17.30
C TYR A 356 24.04 15.11 -16.97
N PRO A 357 24.34 15.98 -17.97
CA PRO A 357 25.12 17.21 -17.76
C PRO A 357 24.48 18.21 -16.79
N TYR A 358 23.19 18.05 -16.55
CA TYR A 358 22.36 18.84 -15.65
C TYR A 358 21.86 17.99 -14.48
N VAL A 359 21.46 18.63 -13.39
CA VAL A 359 20.84 17.92 -12.25
C VAL A 359 19.53 17.30 -12.72
N TYR A 360 19.31 16.02 -12.42
CA TYR A 360 18.14 15.28 -12.88
C TYR A 360 17.62 14.31 -11.81
N TYR A 361 16.31 14.37 -11.57
CA TYR A 361 15.57 13.43 -10.73
C TYR A 361 14.25 13.06 -11.38
N LYS A 362 13.95 11.76 -11.39
CA LYS A 362 12.63 11.25 -11.78
C LYS A 362 11.67 11.28 -10.59
N ILE A 363 10.42 11.67 -10.85
CA ILE A 363 9.29 11.53 -9.93
C ILE A 363 8.21 10.74 -10.67
N ASP A 364 7.83 9.59 -10.11
CA ASP A 364 6.76 8.75 -10.66
C ASP A 364 5.57 8.77 -9.69
N CYS A 365 4.43 9.32 -10.13
CA CYS A 365 3.21 9.34 -9.34
C CYS A 365 2.29 8.14 -9.65
N ASN A 366 2.73 7.19 -10.47
CA ASN A 366 2.03 5.89 -10.58
C ASN A 366 2.41 5.05 -9.35
N LEU A 367 1.74 5.31 -8.23
CA LEU A 367 2.06 4.70 -6.94
C LEU A 367 1.51 3.28 -6.77
N LEU A 368 0.64 2.84 -7.68
CA LEU A 368 -0.04 1.55 -7.64
C LEU A 368 0.19 0.81 -8.96
N ASP A 369 0.77 -0.38 -8.85
CA ASP A 369 0.84 -1.33 -9.95
C ASP A 369 -0.48 -2.11 -10.02
N PHE A 370 -1.55 -1.45 -10.47
CA PHE A 370 -2.70 -2.22 -10.93
C PHE A 370 -2.27 -2.94 -12.21
N LYS A 371 -1.95 -4.23 -12.11
CA LYS A 371 -1.97 -5.11 -13.27
C LYS A 371 -3.39 -5.06 -13.82
N VAL A 372 -3.58 -4.29 -14.89
CA VAL A 372 -4.78 -4.35 -15.73
C VAL A 372 -4.74 -5.65 -16.50
#